data_AF-A0A420M4E9-F1
#
_entry.id   AF-A0A420M4E9-F1
#
_cell.length_a   1.000
_cell.length_b   1.000
_cell.length_c   1.000
_cell.angle_alpha   90.00
_cell.angle_beta   90.00
_cell.angle_gamma   90.00
#
_symmetry.space_group_name_H-M   'P 1'
#
loop_
_entity.id
_entity.type
_entity.pdbx_description
1 polymer ?
#
loop_
_entity_poly.entity_id
_entity_poly.type
_entity_poly.pdbx_seq_one_letter_code
_entity_poly.pdbx_strand_id
1 'polypeptide(L)'
;MGRPRLLSDDEDEAIVSFVMWMQKSGLPASKSEIVDAVNTIRSRRDANAKPVGKMWYRRFRDDHPELDTSILKAKEAARYEYEEAGVEETKQWFKRLDEVITRYGIGASEIWNADQAGIRVGILRERVQCLV
;
A
#
# COMPACT_ATOMS: atom_id res chain seq x y z
N MET A 1 -10.33 23.69 -27.28
CA MET A 1 -8.90 23.42 -27.08
C MET A 1 -8.73 22.83 -25.68
N GLY A 2 -8.52 21.52 -25.56
CA GLY A 2 -8.27 20.89 -24.26
C GLY A 2 -6.94 21.36 -23.68
N ARG A 3 -6.83 21.40 -22.34
CA ARG A 3 -5.57 21.73 -21.67
C ARG A 3 -4.49 20.70 -22.11
N PRO A 4 -3.28 21.14 -22.48
CA PRO A 4 -2.21 20.21 -22.84
C PRO A 4 -2.00 19.18 -21.73
N ARG A 5 -1.87 17.89 -22.09
CA ARG A 5 -1.55 16.83 -21.15
C ARG A 5 -0.18 17.13 -20.52
N LEU A 6 -0.07 16.88 -19.22
CA LEU A 6 1.13 17.20 -18.45
C LEU A 6 2.28 16.23 -18.73
N LEU A 7 1.90 15.00 -19.11
CA LEU A 7 2.75 13.91 -19.54
C LEU A 7 2.48 13.61 -21.01
N SER A 8 3.50 13.10 -21.71
CA SER A 8 3.26 12.42 -23.00
C SER A 8 2.65 11.05 -22.77
N ASP A 9 2.03 10.46 -23.79
CA ASP A 9 1.40 9.14 -23.66
C ASP A 9 2.41 8.07 -23.22
N ASP A 10 3.66 8.12 -23.71
CA ASP A 10 4.74 7.22 -23.26
C ASP A 10 5.13 7.40 -21.78
N GLU A 11 5.09 8.63 -21.26
CA GLU A 11 5.41 8.90 -19.87
C GLU A 11 4.28 8.46 -18.94
N ASP A 12 3.04 8.66 -19.38
CA ASP A 12 1.84 8.25 -18.69
C ASP A 12 1.81 6.71 -18.54
N GLU A 13 2.04 5.99 -19.65
CA GLU A 13 2.18 4.54 -19.68
C GLU A 13 3.34 4.04 -18.80
N ALA A 14 4.47 4.75 -18.79
CA ALA A 14 5.59 4.40 -17.92
C ALA A 14 5.24 4.52 -16.43
N ILE A 15 4.43 5.51 -16.04
CA ILE A 15 3.96 5.66 -14.65
C ILE A 15 2.95 4.55 -14.29
N VAL A 16 2.04 4.19 -15.20
CA VAL A 16 1.12 3.05 -15.00
C VAL A 16 1.90 1.75 -14.83
N SER A 17 2.86 1.50 -15.72
CA SER A 17 3.75 0.33 -15.67
C SER A 17 4.55 0.28 -14.35
N PHE A 18 5.03 1.42 -13.87
CA PHE A 18 5.71 1.52 -12.58
C PHE A 18 4.79 1.13 -11.41
N VAL A 19 3.54 1.60 -11.38
CA VAL A 19 2.56 1.24 -10.35
C VAL A 19 2.28 -0.27 -10.37
N MET A 20 2.02 -0.83 -11.56
CA MET A 20 1.77 -2.28 -11.73
C MET A 20 2.97 -3.13 -11.30
N TRP A 21 4.20 -2.68 -11.60
CA TRP A 21 5.42 -3.37 -11.17
C TRP A 21 5.60 -3.32 -9.65
N MET A 22 5.35 -2.17 -9.03
CA MET A 22 5.41 -1.99 -7.58
C MET A 22 4.42 -2.92 -6.86
N GLN A 23 3.19 -3.03 -7.36
CA GLN A 23 2.20 -3.97 -6.87
C GLN A 23 2.66 -5.42 -7.00
N LYS A 24 3.10 -5.85 -8.20
CA LYS A 24 3.58 -7.22 -8.44
C LYS A 24 4.77 -7.61 -7.57
N SER A 25 5.58 -6.62 -7.17
CA SER A 25 6.72 -6.79 -6.27
C SER A 25 6.33 -6.86 -4.79
N GLY A 26 5.03 -6.78 -4.46
CA GLY A 26 4.53 -6.80 -3.08
C GLY A 26 4.72 -5.49 -2.33
N LEU A 27 5.10 -4.41 -3.03
CA LEU A 27 5.37 -3.09 -2.45
C LEU A 27 4.58 -2.02 -3.21
N PRO A 28 3.24 -1.99 -3.11
CA PRO A 28 2.44 -1.10 -3.96
C PRO A 28 2.75 0.36 -3.66
N ALA A 29 2.76 1.16 -4.73
CA ALA A 29 3.24 2.54 -4.71
C ALA A 29 2.23 3.46 -4.00
N SER A 30 2.74 4.25 -3.06
CA SER A 30 1.96 5.30 -2.40
C SER A 30 1.78 6.52 -3.30
N LYS A 31 0.80 7.37 -2.96
CA LYS A 31 0.58 8.65 -3.64
C LYS A 31 1.85 9.51 -3.75
N SER A 32 2.66 9.59 -2.69
CA SER A 32 3.90 10.37 -2.71
C SER A 32 4.91 9.81 -3.69
N GLU A 33 5.12 8.49 -3.68
CA GLU A 33 6.07 7.83 -4.58
C GLU A 33 5.67 8.03 -6.06
N ILE A 34 4.38 7.96 -6.36
CA ILE A 34 3.86 8.20 -7.72
C ILE A 34 4.09 9.66 -8.12
N VAL A 35 3.76 10.62 -7.24
CA VAL A 35 3.98 12.05 -7.50
C VAL A 35 5.46 12.36 -7.69
N ASP A 36 6.34 11.73 -6.91
CA ASP A 36 7.78 11.90 -6.99
C ASP A 36 8.36 11.30 -8.28
N ALA A 37 7.90 10.12 -8.68
CA ALA A 37 8.26 9.49 -9.96
C ALA A 37 7.90 10.39 -11.14
N VAL A 38 6.67 10.93 -11.14
CA VAL A 38 6.17 11.84 -12.18
C VAL A 38 6.97 13.14 -12.22
N ASN A 39 7.23 13.77 -11.07
CA ASN A 39 8.04 14.98 -11.01
C ASN A 39 9.48 14.72 -11.48
N THR A 40 10.03 13.53 -11.21
CA THR A 40 11.36 13.12 -11.65
C THR A 40 11.46 12.97 -13.17
N ILE A 41 10.49 12.31 -13.81
CA ILE A 41 10.45 12.20 -15.27
C ILE A 41 10.34 13.60 -15.90
N ARG A 42 9.46 14.44 -15.35
CA ARG A 42 9.26 15.80 -15.85
C ARG A 42 10.49 16.68 -15.71
N SER A 43 11.22 16.61 -14.59
CA SER A 43 12.44 17.40 -14.37
C SER A 43 13.61 16.95 -15.24
N ARG A 44 13.66 15.66 -15.58
CA ARG A 44 14.65 15.12 -16.55
C ARG A 44 14.38 15.59 -17.97
N ARG A 45 13.11 15.74 -18.37
CA ARG A 45 12.73 16.28 -19.68
C ARG A 45 12.91 17.79 -19.77
N ASP A 46 12.56 18.52 -18.71
CA ASP A 46 12.69 19.97 -18.63
C ASP A 46 13.10 20.38 -17.20
N ALA A 47 14.30 20.93 -17.06
CA ALA A 47 14.83 21.38 -15.77
C ALA A 47 13.99 22.49 -15.10
N ASN A 48 13.19 23.23 -15.87
CA ASN A 48 12.28 24.25 -15.36
C ASN A 48 10.87 23.72 -15.07
N ALA A 49 10.63 22.41 -15.21
CA ALA A 49 9.33 21.81 -14.98
C ALA A 49 8.90 21.99 -13.52
N LYS A 50 7.80 22.73 -13.33
CA LYS A 50 7.18 22.88 -12.01
C LYS A 50 6.55 21.58 -11.54
N PRO A 51 6.52 21.28 -10.23
CA PRO A 51 5.87 20.10 -9.69
C PRO A 51 4.40 19.97 -10.12
N VAL A 52 3.90 18.74 -10.16
CA VAL A 52 2.49 18.47 -10.48
C VAL A 52 1.56 19.13 -9.47
N GLY A 53 0.42 19.64 -9.96
CA GLY A 53 -0.58 20.28 -9.11
C GLY A 53 -1.31 19.29 -8.19
N LYS A 54 -1.91 19.78 -7.10
CA LYS A 54 -2.62 18.96 -6.09
C LYS A 54 -3.70 18.03 -6.68
N MET A 55 -4.34 18.45 -7.77
CA MET A 55 -5.42 17.70 -8.44
C MET A 55 -4.91 16.66 -9.44
N TRP A 56 -3.62 16.67 -9.77
CA TRP A 56 -3.06 15.79 -10.80
C TRP A 56 -3.26 14.32 -10.43
N TYR A 57 -2.89 13.93 -9.21
CA TYR A 57 -3.02 12.54 -8.76
C TYR A 57 -4.47 12.03 -8.83
N ARG A 58 -5.44 12.89 -8.51
CA ARG A 58 -6.85 12.52 -8.62
C ARG A 58 -7.23 12.26 -10.08
N ARG A 59 -6.83 13.16 -10.99
CA ARG A 59 -7.13 13.01 -12.42
C ARG A 59 -6.44 11.80 -13.02
N PHE A 60 -5.17 11.57 -12.70
CA PHE A 60 -4.45 10.37 -13.09
C PHE A 60 -5.24 9.10 -12.72
N ARG A 61 -5.71 9.00 -11.48
CA ARG A 61 -6.54 7.86 -11.08
C ARG A 61 -7.90 7.80 -11.80
N ASP A 62 -8.52 8.94 -12.05
CA ASP A 62 -9.80 9.00 -12.78
C ASP A 62 -9.61 8.62 -14.28
N ASP A 63 -8.43 8.88 -14.84
CA ASP A 63 -8.05 8.57 -16.24
C ASP A 63 -7.56 7.11 -16.41
N HIS A 64 -7.15 6.44 -15.33
CA HIS A 64 -6.66 5.05 -15.31
C HIS A 64 -7.51 4.14 -14.41
N PRO A 65 -8.74 3.78 -14.83
CA PRO A 65 -9.63 2.92 -14.05
C PRO A 65 -9.12 1.48 -13.88
N GLU A 66 -8.10 1.08 -14.64
CA GLU A 66 -7.37 -0.18 -14.48
C GLU A 66 -6.52 -0.25 -13.21
N LEU A 67 -6.25 0.89 -12.55
CA LEU A 67 -5.56 0.98 -11.27
C LEU A 67 -6.57 1.10 -10.12
N ASP A 68 -6.53 0.16 -9.18
CA ASP A 68 -7.38 0.16 -7.99
C ASP A 68 -6.65 0.80 -6.79
N THR A 69 -7.39 1.16 -5.75
CA THR A 69 -6.82 1.70 -4.50
C THR A 69 -6.83 0.66 -3.40
N SER A 70 -5.67 0.41 -2.80
CA SER A 70 -5.54 -0.41 -1.60
C SER A 70 -5.03 0.41 -0.43
N ILE A 71 -5.40 0.01 0.79
CA ILE A 71 -4.90 0.62 2.02
C ILE A 71 -3.92 -0.37 2.65
N LEU A 72 -2.65 -0.03 2.63
CA LEU A 72 -1.63 -0.72 3.42
C LEU A 72 -1.69 -0.22 4.86
N LYS A 73 -1.63 -1.14 5.82
CA LYS A 73 -1.43 -0.79 7.23
C LYS A 73 0.06 -0.87 7.54
N ALA A 74 0.55 0.03 8.38
CA ALA A 74 1.87 -0.12 8.96
C ALA A 74 1.93 -1.45 9.74
N LYS A 75 3.11 -2.08 9.82
CA LYS A 75 3.33 -3.22 10.71
C LYS A 75 2.99 -2.75 12.13
N GLU A 76 1.93 -3.29 12.72
CA GLU A 76 1.47 -2.87 14.05
C GLU A 76 2.59 -3.08 15.07
N ALA A 77 2.92 -2.04 15.83
CA ALA A 77 3.94 -2.11 16.88
C ALA A 77 3.63 -3.20 17.92
N ALA A 78 2.34 -3.52 18.14
CA ALA A 78 1.93 -4.64 18.99
C ALA A 78 2.42 -6.02 18.50
N ARG A 79 2.67 -6.19 17.18
CA ARG A 79 3.31 -7.41 16.66
C ARG A 79 4.81 -7.44 16.95
N TYR A 80 5.46 -6.28 17.13
CA TYR A 80 6.88 -6.22 17.51
C TYR A 80 7.07 -6.73 18.94
N GLU A 81 6.23 -6.31 19.88
CA GLU A 81 6.24 -6.82 21.26
C GLU A 81 5.95 -8.33 21.33
N TYR A 82 5.16 -8.87 20.40
CA TYR A 82 4.86 -10.30 20.32
C TYR A 82 5.98 -11.13 19.65
N GLU A 83 6.67 -10.59 18.64
CA GLU A 83 7.86 -11.25 18.04
C GLU A 83 9.07 -11.22 19.00
N GLU A 84 9.15 -10.26 19.92
CA GLU A 84 10.11 -10.24 21.04
C GLU A 84 9.65 -11.08 22.25
N ALA A 85 8.39 -11.51 22.29
CA ALA A 85 7.92 -12.41 23.33
C ALA A 85 8.61 -13.76 23.17
N GLY A 86 9.18 -14.28 24.26
CA GLY A 86 9.87 -15.56 24.25
C GLY A 86 8.97 -16.70 23.81
N VAL A 87 9.60 -17.86 23.55
CA VAL A 87 8.91 -19.11 23.20
C VAL A 87 7.83 -19.46 24.24
N GLU A 88 8.02 -19.08 25.51
CA GLU A 88 7.11 -19.42 26.60
C GLU A 88 5.82 -18.58 26.59
N GLU A 89 5.92 -17.29 26.36
CA GLU A 89 4.77 -16.39 26.18
C GLU A 89 3.93 -16.81 24.98
N THR A 90 4.58 -17.20 23.88
CA THR A 90 3.92 -17.73 22.68
C THR A 90 3.13 -19.00 22.99
N LYS A 91 3.74 -19.96 23.72
CA LYS A 91 3.05 -21.19 24.14
C LYS A 91 1.85 -20.91 25.04
N GLN A 92 2.00 -20.00 26.01
CA GLN A 92 0.89 -19.63 26.89
C GLN A 92 -0.26 -18.98 26.11
N TRP A 93 0.05 -18.17 25.10
CA TRP A 93 -0.96 -17.60 24.22
C TRP A 93 -1.74 -18.67 23.46
N PHE A 94 -1.06 -19.63 22.82
CA PHE A 94 -1.73 -20.73 22.12
C PHE A 94 -2.58 -21.59 23.05
N LYS A 95 -2.13 -21.82 24.29
CA LYS A 95 -2.93 -22.52 25.29
C LYS A 95 -4.22 -21.78 25.64
N ARG A 96 -4.15 -20.46 25.86
CA ARG A 96 -5.34 -19.62 26.12
C ARG A 96 -6.27 -19.59 24.91
N LEU A 97 -5.72 -19.56 23.70
CA LEU A 97 -6.50 -19.63 22.47
C LEU A 97 -7.27 -20.95 22.37
N ASP A 98 -6.62 -22.08 22.65
CA ASP A 98 -7.24 -23.42 22.63
C ASP A 98 -8.38 -23.55 23.66
N GLU A 99 -8.19 -22.99 24.86
CA GLU A 99 -9.22 -22.92 25.90
C GLU A 99 -10.45 -22.13 25.42
N VAL A 100 -10.25 -21.00 24.73
CA VAL A 100 -11.33 -20.18 24.16
C VAL A 100 -12.04 -20.92 23.03
N ILE A 101 -11.30 -21.50 22.08
CA ILE A 101 -11.85 -22.28 20.97
C ILE A 101 -12.74 -23.40 21.50
N THR A 102 -12.24 -24.16 22.47
CA THR A 102 -12.96 -25.29 23.07
C THR A 102 -14.19 -24.82 23.85
N ARG A 103 -14.07 -23.75 24.66
CA ARG A 103 -15.15 -23.24 25.47
C ARG A 103 -16.33 -22.73 24.65
N TYR A 104 -16.06 -22.08 23.52
CA TYR A 104 -17.08 -21.48 22.67
C TYR A 104 -17.43 -22.32 21.44
N GLY A 105 -16.77 -23.47 21.23
CA GLY A 105 -17.03 -24.37 20.10
C GLY A 105 -16.70 -23.73 18.74
N ILE A 106 -15.66 -22.89 18.69
CA ILE A 106 -15.30 -22.12 17.49
C ILE A 106 -14.75 -23.06 16.41
N GLY A 107 -15.40 -23.13 15.26
CA GLY A 107 -14.99 -23.94 14.13
C GLY A 107 -13.85 -23.32 13.32
N ALA A 108 -13.12 -24.14 12.56
CA ALA A 108 -11.99 -23.68 11.73
C ALA A 108 -12.36 -22.55 10.75
N SER A 109 -13.60 -22.53 10.24
CA SER A 109 -14.13 -21.47 9.37
C SER A 109 -14.32 -20.13 10.07
N GLU A 110 -14.42 -20.11 11.40
CA GLU A 110 -14.65 -18.91 12.22
C GLU A 110 -13.35 -18.32 12.78
N ILE A 111 -12.23 -19.05 12.64
CA ILE A 111 -10.90 -18.64 13.10
C ILE A 111 -10.23 -17.68 12.10
N TRP A 112 -10.65 -17.68 10.84
CA TRP A 112 -10.03 -16.87 9.79
C TRP A 112 -10.38 -15.38 9.95
N ASN A 113 -9.42 -14.56 10.37
CA ASN A 113 -9.53 -13.12 10.19
C ASN A 113 -9.38 -12.80 8.70
N ALA A 114 -10.49 -12.42 8.08
CA ALA A 114 -10.55 -11.88 6.72
C ALA A 114 -10.11 -10.40 6.70
N ASP A 115 -8.94 -10.07 7.25
CA ASP A 115 -8.31 -8.76 7.02
C ASP A 115 -7.01 -8.92 6.24
N GLN A 116 -7.13 -9.13 4.92
CA GLN A 116 -6.02 -8.85 4.00
C GLN A 116 -5.74 -7.35 3.99
N ALA A 117 -5.10 -6.84 5.04
CA ALA A 117 -4.39 -5.59 5.00
C ALA A 117 -2.92 -5.92 4.75
N GLY A 118 -2.41 -5.60 3.55
CA GLY A 118 -1.00 -5.71 3.26
C GLY A 118 -0.18 -4.90 4.27
N ILE A 119 0.85 -5.51 4.83
CA ILE A 119 1.74 -4.88 5.81
C ILE A 119 2.98 -4.39 5.06
N ARG A 120 3.35 -3.11 5.24
CA ARG A 120 4.59 -2.57 4.70
C ARG A 120 5.47 -2.04 5.83
N VAL A 121 6.70 -2.55 5.88
CA VAL A 121 7.74 -2.11 6.83
C VAL A 121 8.25 -0.74 6.38
N GLY A 122 8.44 0.20 7.33
CA GLY A 122 8.97 1.55 7.05
C GLY A 122 7.92 2.65 6.85
N ILE A 123 6.64 2.38 7.10
CA ILE A 123 5.59 3.41 7.09
C ILE A 123 5.46 4.01 8.51
N LEU A 124 5.71 5.32 8.65
CA LEU A 124 5.57 6.06 9.92
C LEU A 124 4.11 6.36 10.32
N ARG A 125 3.16 6.14 9.39
CA ARG A 125 1.71 6.35 9.57
C ARG A 125 0.96 5.02 9.61
N GLU A 126 -0.02 4.90 10.50
CA GLU A 126 -0.80 3.67 10.70
C GLU A 126 -1.44 3.10 9.41
N ARG A 127 -1.79 3.97 8.45
CA ARG A 127 -2.39 3.59 7.16
C ARG A 127 -1.86 4.45 6.01
N VAL A 128 -1.56 3.83 4.87
CA VAL A 128 -1.21 4.52 3.62
C VAL A 128 -2.05 3.96 2.47
N GLN A 129 -2.67 4.87 1.71
CA GLN A 129 -3.31 4.50 0.46
C GLN A 129 -2.23 4.32 -0.62
N CYS A 130 -2.25 3.18 -1.27
CA CYS A 130 -1.45 2.83 -2.42
C CYS A 130 -2.37 2.55 -3.62
N LEU A 131 -1.79 2.62 -4.82
CA LEU A 131 -2.42 2.06 -6.01
C LEU A 131 -1.96 0.62 -6.21
N VAL A 132 -2.91 -0.23 -6.60
CA VAL A 132 -2.81 -1.65 -6.92
C VAL A 132 -3.60 -1.93 -8.19
#